data_AF-A0A6B3I828-F1
#
_entry.id   AF-A0A6B3I828-F1
#
_cell.length_a   1.000
_cell.length_b   1.000
_cell.length_c   1.000
_cell.angle_alpha   90.00
_cell.angle_beta   90.00
_cell.angle_gamma   90.00
#
_symmetry.space_group_name_H-M   'P 1'
#
loop_
_entity.id
_entity.type
_entity.pdbx_description
1 polymer ?
#
loop_
_entity_poly.entity_id
_entity_poly.type
_entity_poly.pdbx_seq_one_letter_code
_entity_poly.pdbx_strand_id
1 'polypeptide(L)' 'IGQAVGVDPLQWVLTGGEDHAIVATFPPDAKLPARWKVIGEVLNPSALPQVTVDGAPWTSKGGWDHFGAIE' A
#
# COMPACT_ATOMS: atom_id res chain seq x y z
N ILE A 1 -7.77 17.93 -2.77
CA ILE A 1 -6.44 18.51 -2.43
C ILE A 1 -5.41 18.18 -3.49
N GLY A 2 -5.14 16.90 -3.83
CA GLY A 2 -4.16 16.56 -4.89
C GLY A 2 -4.36 17.34 -6.21
N GLN A 3 -5.59 17.39 -6.73
CA GLN A 3 -5.93 18.22 -7.90
C GLN A 3 -5.63 19.72 -7.70
N ALA A 4 -5.84 20.25 -6.49
CA ALA A 4 -5.60 21.65 -6.19
C ALA A 4 -4.10 22.00 -6.08
N VAL A 5 -3.24 20.99 -5.86
CA VAL A 5 -1.78 21.16 -5.76
C VAL A 5 -1.01 20.50 -6.92
N GLY A 6 -1.72 19.97 -7.93
CA GLY A 6 -1.12 19.31 -9.09
C GLY A 6 -0.40 17.98 -8.77
N VAL A 7 -0.77 17.30 -7.68
CA VAL A 7 -0.20 16.02 -7.26
C VAL A 7 -1.24 14.92 -7.38
N ASP A 8 -0.86 13.77 -7.92
CA ASP A 8 -1.68 12.57 -7.87
C ASP A 8 -1.88 12.13 -6.41
N PRO A 9 -3.11 12.15 -5.87
CA PRO A 9 -3.38 11.72 -4.49
C PRO A 9 -2.90 10.30 -4.17
N LEU A 10 -2.81 9.41 -5.17
CA LEU A 10 -2.33 8.04 -4.96
C LEU A 10 -0.88 8.00 -4.47
N GLN A 11 -0.07 9.01 -4.78
CA GLN A 11 1.28 9.10 -4.23
C GLN A 11 1.24 9.15 -2.69
N TRP A 12 0.34 9.94 -2.11
CA TRP A 12 0.21 10.02 -0.65
C TRP A 12 -0.40 8.76 -0.05
N VAL A 13 -1.37 8.14 -0.73
CA VAL A 13 -1.98 6.89 -0.24
C VAL A 13 -0.97 5.74 -0.21
N LEU A 14 -0.07 5.65 -1.20
CA LEU A 14 0.87 4.54 -1.35
C LEU A 14 2.18 4.74 -0.57
N THR A 15 2.56 5.99 -0.27
CA THR A 15 3.84 6.30 0.36
C THR A 15 3.73 7.10 1.66
N GLY A 16 2.53 7.54 2.05
CA GLY A 16 2.28 8.20 3.33
C GLY A 16 2.45 7.25 4.52
N GLY A 17 2.69 7.80 5.71
CA GLY A 17 2.97 6.99 6.91
C GLY A 17 2.25 7.40 8.19
N GLU A 18 1.62 8.58 8.24
CA GLU A 18 1.08 9.16 9.49
C GLU A 18 -0.44 9.01 9.64
N ASP A 19 -1.09 8.15 8.84
CA ASP A 19 -2.53 7.92 8.93
C ASP A 19 -2.95 7.03 10.12
N HIS A 20 -2.00 6.33 10.75
CA HIS A 20 -2.23 5.42 11.88
C HIS A 20 -3.33 4.38 11.60
N ALA A 21 -3.49 3.98 10.33
CA ALA A 21 -4.44 2.97 9.89
C ALA A 21 -3.92 1.55 10.15
N ILE A 22 -4.84 0.57 10.17
CA ILE A 22 -4.50 -0.85 10.32
C ILE A 22 -4.59 -1.54 8.96
N VAL A 23 -3.56 -2.32 8.63
CA VAL A 23 -3.54 -3.24 7.48
C VAL A 23 -3.51 -4.68 7.99
N ALA A 24 -4.40 -5.52 7.46
CA ALA A 24 -4.49 -6.93 7.83
C ALA A 24 -4.97 -7.78 6.65
N THR A 25 -4.73 -9.08 6.72
CA THR A 25 -5.19 -10.07 5.75
C THR A 25 -6.21 -11.00 6.40
N PHE A 26 -7.17 -11.47 5.59
CA PHE A 26 -8.26 -12.33 6.03
C PHE A 26 -8.51 -13.43 5.00
N PRO A 27 -9.13 -14.56 5.38
CA PRO A 27 -9.65 -15.53 4.42
C PRO A 27 -10.58 -14.85 3.39
N PRO A 28 -10.62 -15.31 2.12
CA PRO A 28 -11.35 -14.65 1.04
C PRO A 28 -12.88 -14.62 1.24
N ASP A 29 -13.41 -15.51 2.08
CA ASP A 29 -14.83 -15.63 2.41
C ASP A 29 -15.21 -14.96 3.75
N ALA A 30 -14.25 -14.30 4.41
CA ALA A 30 -14.49 -13.63 5.69
C ALA A 30 -15.40 -12.40 5.52
N LYS A 31 -16.44 -12.31 6.36
CA LYS A 31 -17.26 -11.10 6.46
C LYS A 31 -16.54 -10.05 7.30
N LEU A 32 -16.12 -8.95 6.67
CA LEU A 32 -15.41 -7.87 7.35
C LEU A 32 -16.39 -6.88 8.01
N PRO A 33 -16.03 -6.31 9.18
CA PRO A 33 -16.77 -5.18 9.75
C PRO A 33 -16.81 -3.98 8.80
N ALA A 34 -17.85 -3.16 8.88
CA ALA A 34 -18.12 -2.07 7.93
C ALA A 34 -17.00 -1.01 7.77
N ARG A 35 -16.09 -0.91 8.74
CA ARG A 35 -14.96 0.05 8.68
C ARG A 35 -13.75 -0.46 7.92
N TRP A 36 -13.76 -1.72 7.48
CA TRP A 36 -12.69 -2.27 6.64
C TRP A 36 -12.95 -2.00 5.17
N LYS A 37 -11.87 -1.69 4.46
CA LYS A 37 -11.86 -1.57 3.00
C LYS A 37 -10.88 -2.60 2.44
N VAL A 38 -11.38 -3.46 1.56
CA VAL A 38 -10.50 -4.36 0.79
C VAL A 38 -9.73 -3.51 -0.23
N ILE A 39 -8.41 -3.65 -0.24
CA ILE A 39 -7.49 -2.91 -1.13
C ILE A 39 -6.66 -3.82 -2.04
N GLY A 40 -6.80 -5.14 -1.90
CA GLY A 40 -6.03 -6.11 -2.67
C GLY A 40 -6.22 -7.52 -2.12
N GLU A 41 -5.36 -8.42 -2.56
CA GLU A 41 -5.37 -9.84 -2.19
C GLU A 41 -3.96 -10.35 -1.92
N VAL A 42 -3.87 -11.45 -1.17
CA VAL A 42 -2.61 -12.18 -0.98
C VAL A 42 -2.59 -13.32 -2.00
N LEU A 43 -1.63 -13.28 -2.91
CA LEU A 43 -1.43 -14.32 -3.92
C LEU A 43 -0.52 -15.44 -3.40
N ASN A 44 -0.45 -16.53 -4.17
CA ASN A 44 0.55 -17.56 -3.95
C ASN A 44 1.96 -16.95 -3.93
N PRO A 45 2.87 -17.47 -3.09
CA PRO A 45 4.22 -16.96 -3.00
C PRO A 45 4.92 -17.03 -4.36
N SER A 46 5.63 -15.95 -4.71
CA SER A 46 6.57 -15.92 -5.83
C SER A 46 7.98 -16.27 -5.34
N ALA A 47 8.98 -16.14 -6.20
CA ALA A 47 10.38 -16.40 -5.82
C ALA A 47 10.89 -15.47 -4.69
N LEU A 48 10.37 -14.25 -4.59
CA LEU A 48 10.77 -13.24 -3.61
C LEU A 48 9.54 -12.53 -3.02
N PRO A 49 9.56 -12.10 -1.74
CA PRO A 49 8.50 -11.28 -1.17
C PRO A 49 8.32 -9.99 -1.99
N GLN A 50 7.08 -9.64 -2.31
CA GLN A 50 6.78 -8.49 -3.15
C GLN A 50 5.39 -7.92 -2.88
N VAL A 51 5.27 -6.60 -3.04
CA VAL A 51 4.02 -5.88 -3.16
C VAL A 51 3.83 -5.45 -4.62
N THR A 52 2.62 -5.61 -5.14
CA THR A 52 2.21 -5.11 -6.45
C THR A 52 1.16 -4.03 -6.32
N VAL A 53 1.15 -3.09 -7.27
CA VAL A 53 0.10 -2.08 -7.45
C VAL A 53 -0.38 -2.21 -8.89
N ASP A 54 -1.69 -2.35 -9.08
CA ASP A 54 -2.31 -2.59 -10.39
C ASP A 54 -1.67 -3.75 -11.19
N GLY A 55 -1.26 -4.80 -10.48
CA GLY A 55 -0.66 -6.01 -11.05
C GLY A 55 0.83 -5.88 -11.40
N ALA A 56 1.44 -4.72 -11.24
CA ALA A 56 2.86 -4.51 -11.48
C ALA A 56 3.67 -4.43 -10.16
N PRO A 57 4.93 -4.91 -10.13
CA PRO A 57 5.86 -4.65 -9.04
C PRO A 57 5.90 -3.18 -8.60
N TRP A 58 5.74 -2.92 -7.30
CA TRP A 58 5.98 -1.58 -6.77
C TRP A 58 7.48 -1.29 -6.70
N THR A 59 7.96 -0.38 -7.55
CA THR A 59 9.38 0.02 -7.65
C THR A 59 9.63 1.49 -7.31
N SER A 60 8.58 2.23 -6.98
CA SER A 60 8.66 3.64 -6.58
C SER A 60 9.05 3.77 -5.10
N LYS A 61 9.21 5.01 -4.61
CA LYS A 61 9.50 5.26 -3.19
C LYS A 61 8.52 4.50 -2.28
N GLY A 62 9.06 3.87 -1.25
CA GLY A 62 8.28 3.29 -0.16
C GLY A 62 7.85 4.34 0.86
N GLY A 63 7.51 3.87 2.06
CA GLY A 63 7.27 4.74 3.22
C GLY A 63 8.54 5.41 3.73
N TRP A 64 8.39 6.11 4.86
CA TRP A 64 9.48 6.81 5.54
C TRP A 64 10.66 5.88 5.90
N ASP A 65 11.87 6.34 5.58
CA ASP A 65 13.14 5.75 5.99
C ASP A 65 13.98 6.81 6.70
N HIS A 66 14.30 6.57 7.99
CA HIS A 66 14.99 7.54 8.85
C HIS A 66 16.41 7.87 8.40
N PHE A 67 17.07 6.93 7.72
CA PHE A 67 18.47 7.06 7.31
C PHE A 67 18.60 7.18 5.79
N GLY A 68 17.51 6.89 5.08
CA GLY A 68 17.52 6.69 3.64
C GLY A 68 18.26 5.41 3.26
N ALA A 69 18.04 4.97 2.02
CA ALA A 69 18.93 4.00 1.42
C ALA A 69 20.34 4.62 1.34
N ILE A 70 21.32 3.96 1.96
CA ILE A 70 22.73 4.25 1.71
C ILE A 70 22.99 3.86 0.25
N GLU A 71 23.37 4.82 -0.59
CA GLU A 71 23.90 4.53 -1.94
C GLU A 71 25.27 3.86 -1.85
#